data_AF-A0A3B9LPX8-F1
#
_entry.id   AF-A0A3B9LPX8-F1
#
_cell.length_a   1.000
_cell.length_b   1.000
_cell.length_c   1.000
_cell.angle_alpha   90.00
_cell.angle_beta   90.00
_cell.angle_gamma   90.00
#
_symmetry.space_group_name_H-M   'P 1'
#
loop_
_entity.id
_entity.type
_entity.pdbx_description
1 polymer ?
#
loop_
_entity_poly.entity_id
_entity_poly.type
_entity_poly.pdbx_seq_one_letter_code
_entity_poly.pdbx_strand_id
1 'polypeptide(L)'
;MLTSTTIHRVRAARGFHPGLTLRRIMRLSAIVFCLFVLANVAQGSPCARLKSQPEAWVNAKVDAFVSAARAAYQSDNALPAYEKVLDGITASIRQCKLAEDDTFRSRYGVFVEYMQAAALDRHPNHELGFVVPDEQYFAETRQYVEIPEFLMDQNFLQAVSRYETLGRAKSFLRQLNSRRETSEKLIFFSYTSRHLGTPDNDDSYRRLLIVVPGNAEKGVPDKWVQFGVTDPAARVRVRNVSVVSALPGADRTSNIYFKDSFRTYRRGHPITIAGRWELGEHDDNCVQCHKSGILPIFPVAGSVDPAEQEALLAVNQRFLTYGSPRFGSYLDERKFGPGLSSASLEVREQRFGKSFTESSVAKAMTCDACHNHERLGALNWPVDRVVISSFVTGGQMPLGHQLKVSERRELYNKLIQEYFATDKANPGILKSWLLSKLQ
;
A
#
# COMPACT_ATOMS: atom_id res chain seq x y z
N MET A 1 -1.70 42.63 -26.45
CA MET A 1 -0.93 43.90 -26.36
C MET A 1 -0.02 43.81 -25.15
N LEU A 2 1.25 43.53 -25.37
CA LEU A 2 2.42 43.96 -24.59
C LEU A 2 3.65 43.51 -25.40
N THR A 3 4.54 44.45 -25.62
CA THR A 3 5.59 44.53 -26.64
C THR A 3 6.88 43.81 -26.23
N SER A 4 7.46 43.03 -27.14
CA SER A 4 8.75 43.24 -27.83
C SER A 4 10.00 43.46 -26.95
N THR A 5 11.00 42.57 -27.04
CA THR A 5 12.33 42.93 -27.57
C THR A 5 13.17 41.69 -27.91
N THR A 6 13.59 41.60 -29.18
CA THR A 6 14.53 40.62 -29.73
C THR A 6 15.87 41.33 -29.95
N ILE A 7 16.97 40.80 -29.42
CA ILE A 7 18.33 41.29 -29.69
C ILE A 7 19.06 40.27 -30.56
N HIS A 8 19.27 40.63 -31.83
CA HIS A 8 20.20 39.96 -32.73
C HIS A 8 21.64 40.42 -32.43
N ARG A 9 22.56 39.49 -32.20
CA ARG A 9 24.00 39.73 -32.28
C ARG A 9 24.59 38.97 -33.47
N VAL A 10 25.01 39.75 -34.46
CA VAL A 10 25.86 39.36 -35.59
C VAL A 10 27.24 39.02 -35.06
N ARG A 11 27.77 37.83 -35.39
CA ARG A 11 29.19 37.50 -35.21
C ARG A 11 29.85 37.30 -36.56
N ALA A 12 30.88 38.09 -36.78
CA ALA A 12 31.72 38.13 -37.97
C ALA A 12 32.45 36.80 -38.21
N ALA A 13 32.47 36.37 -39.47
CA ALA A 13 33.31 35.29 -39.97
C ALA A 13 34.76 35.77 -40.07
N ARG A 14 35.70 35.04 -39.47
CA ARG A 14 37.13 35.16 -39.74
C ARG A 14 37.56 33.93 -40.55
N GLY A 15 38.17 34.19 -41.71
CA GLY A 15 38.76 33.19 -42.57
C GLY A 15 39.92 32.47 -41.90
N PHE A 16 39.99 31.16 -42.12
CA PHE A 16 41.07 30.30 -41.64
C PHE A 16 41.79 29.71 -42.86
N HIS A 17 43.10 29.91 -42.93
CA HIS A 17 43.99 29.31 -43.93
C HIS A 17 44.18 27.81 -43.66
N PRO A 18 44.01 26.92 -44.65
CA PRO A 18 44.30 25.51 -44.52
C PRO A 18 45.67 25.21 -45.14
N GLY A 19 46.68 24.99 -44.31
CA GLY A 19 47.98 24.55 -44.81
C GLY A 19 48.90 24.18 -43.66
N LEU A 20 49.21 22.89 -43.53
CA LEU A 20 50.17 22.31 -42.57
C LEU A 20 49.73 22.10 -41.11
N THR A 21 48.55 21.51 -40.84
CA THR A 21 48.25 20.97 -39.49
C THR A 21 47.47 19.65 -39.46
N LEU A 22 47.01 19.10 -40.59
CA LEU A 22 46.07 17.97 -40.59
C LEU A 22 46.67 16.65 -40.04
N ARG A 23 47.96 16.35 -40.32
CA ARG A 23 48.61 15.11 -39.86
C ARG A 23 48.97 15.10 -38.37
N ARG A 24 49.27 16.26 -37.77
CA ARG A 24 49.55 16.36 -36.33
C ARG A 24 48.26 16.37 -35.50
N ILE A 25 47.20 17.01 -36.00
CA ILE A 25 45.87 16.99 -35.36
C ILE A 25 45.29 15.56 -35.35
N MET A 26 45.37 14.81 -36.45
CA MET A 26 44.87 13.42 -36.46
C MET A 26 45.62 12.47 -35.50
N ARG A 27 46.94 12.65 -35.31
CA ARG A 27 47.71 11.82 -34.35
C ARG A 27 47.40 12.18 -32.89
N LEU A 28 47.20 13.46 -32.58
CA LEU A 28 46.74 13.89 -31.24
C LEU A 28 45.31 13.44 -30.97
N SER A 29 44.40 13.52 -31.95
CA SER A 29 43.04 13.00 -31.81
C SER A 29 42.98 11.50 -31.60
N ALA A 30 43.84 10.72 -32.28
CA ALA A 30 43.93 9.28 -32.06
C ALA A 30 44.45 8.91 -30.67
N ILE A 31 45.46 9.62 -30.16
CA ILE A 31 45.97 9.41 -28.79
C ILE A 31 44.92 9.81 -27.74
N VAL A 32 44.26 10.96 -27.92
CA VAL A 32 43.18 11.40 -27.04
C VAL A 32 42.00 10.41 -27.09
N PHE A 33 41.62 9.92 -28.26
CA PHE A 33 40.58 8.91 -28.41
C PHE A 33 40.97 7.57 -27.77
N CYS A 34 42.22 7.10 -27.94
CA CYS A 34 42.73 5.92 -27.25
C CYS A 34 42.77 6.10 -25.72
N LEU A 35 43.13 7.28 -25.22
CA LEU A 35 43.10 7.59 -23.79
C LEU A 35 41.66 7.66 -23.24
N PHE A 36 40.69 8.17 -24.01
CA PHE A 36 39.27 8.15 -23.64
C PHE A 36 38.67 6.73 -23.69
N VAL A 37 39.07 5.90 -24.64
CA VAL A 37 38.64 4.49 -24.70
C VAL A 37 39.26 3.70 -23.55
N LEU A 38 40.56 3.88 -23.24
CA LEU A 38 41.22 3.24 -22.11
C LEU A 38 40.70 3.73 -20.75
N ALA A 39 40.35 5.02 -20.61
CA ALA A 39 39.73 5.56 -19.41
C ALA A 39 38.31 5.01 -19.18
N ASN A 40 37.57 4.69 -20.24
CA ASN A 40 36.26 4.03 -20.15
C ASN A 40 36.37 2.51 -19.89
N VAL A 41 37.44 1.85 -20.35
CA VAL A 41 37.72 0.43 -20.05
C VAL A 41 38.27 0.26 -18.62
N ALA A 42 38.95 1.28 -18.09
CA ALA A 42 39.42 1.32 -16.70
C ALA A 42 38.30 1.61 -15.67
N GLN A 43 37.10 1.99 -16.11
CA GLN A 43 35.92 1.91 -15.26
C GLN A 43 35.53 0.45 -15.17
N GLY A 44 36.01 -0.23 -14.13
CA GLY A 44 35.61 -1.60 -13.81
C GLY A 44 34.09 -1.74 -13.90
N SER A 45 33.61 -2.93 -14.24
CA SER A 45 32.18 -3.20 -14.45
C SER A 45 31.33 -2.56 -13.34
N PRO A 46 30.11 -2.06 -13.62
CA PRO A 46 29.26 -1.43 -12.60
C PRO A 46 29.17 -2.24 -11.30
N CYS A 47 29.18 -3.58 -11.42
CA CYS A 47 29.22 -4.50 -10.29
C CYS A 47 30.56 -4.52 -9.54
N ALA A 48 31.71 -4.48 -10.22
CA ALA A 48 33.01 -4.37 -9.55
C ALA A 48 33.11 -3.06 -8.75
N ARG A 49 32.67 -1.94 -9.32
CA ARG A 49 32.62 -0.65 -8.62
C ARG A 49 31.71 -0.71 -7.40
N LEU A 50 30.49 -1.23 -7.56
CA LEU A 50 29.54 -1.42 -6.46
C LEU A 50 30.15 -2.27 -5.35
N LYS A 51 30.72 -3.43 -5.68
CA LYS A 51 31.34 -4.35 -4.70
C LYS A 51 32.56 -3.74 -4.00
N SER A 52 33.29 -2.83 -4.66
CA SER A 52 34.40 -2.11 -4.03
C SER A 52 33.96 -0.99 -3.07
N GLN A 53 32.74 -0.48 -3.22
CA GLN A 53 32.19 0.62 -2.40
C GLN A 53 30.71 0.37 -2.04
N PRO A 54 30.39 -0.77 -1.39
CA PRO A 54 29.00 -1.19 -1.23
C PRO A 54 28.22 -0.22 -0.34
N GLU A 55 28.86 0.33 0.69
CA GLU A 55 28.24 1.29 1.60
C GLU A 55 27.83 2.60 0.91
N ALA A 56 28.72 3.16 0.08
CA ALA A 56 28.42 4.39 -0.65
C ALA A 56 27.25 4.17 -1.62
N TRP A 57 27.21 3.00 -2.26
CA TRP A 57 26.12 2.61 -3.15
C TRP A 57 24.80 2.43 -2.39
N VAL A 58 24.78 1.63 -1.31
CA VAL A 58 23.58 1.39 -0.50
C VAL A 58 23.03 2.69 0.05
N ASN A 59 23.86 3.55 0.65
CA ASN A 59 23.42 4.85 1.17
C ASN A 59 22.75 5.70 0.07
N ALA A 60 23.37 5.79 -1.11
CA ALA A 60 22.79 6.55 -2.22
C ALA A 60 21.46 5.96 -2.73
N LYS A 61 21.33 4.62 -2.75
CA LYS A 61 20.10 3.95 -3.17
C LYS A 61 18.99 4.08 -2.13
N VAL A 62 19.29 3.96 -0.85
CA VAL A 62 18.33 4.20 0.23
C VAL A 62 17.84 5.65 0.21
N ASP A 63 18.72 6.63 0.02
CA ASP A 63 18.33 8.05 -0.07
C ASP A 63 17.38 8.31 -1.25
N ALA A 64 17.72 7.77 -2.43
CA ALA A 64 16.87 7.87 -3.61
C ALA A 64 15.51 7.18 -3.39
N PHE A 65 15.53 5.97 -2.83
CA PHE A 65 14.34 5.17 -2.55
C PHE A 65 13.40 5.89 -1.57
N VAL A 66 13.89 6.30 -0.40
CA VAL A 66 13.06 6.94 0.64
C VAL A 66 12.51 8.28 0.14
N SER A 67 13.29 9.05 -0.63
CA SER A 67 12.81 10.28 -1.25
C SER A 67 11.67 10.03 -2.24
N ALA A 68 11.81 9.01 -3.10
CA ALA A 68 10.80 8.66 -4.09
C ALA A 68 9.55 8.05 -3.43
N ALA A 69 9.73 7.20 -2.41
CA ALA A 69 8.64 6.64 -1.62
C ALA A 69 7.83 7.73 -0.92
N ARG A 70 8.49 8.73 -0.34
CA ARG A 70 7.82 9.90 0.24
C ARG A 70 7.01 10.66 -0.80
N ALA A 71 7.59 10.89 -1.98
CA ALA A 71 6.91 11.60 -3.05
C ALA A 71 5.68 10.82 -3.54
N ALA A 72 5.80 9.51 -3.74
CA ALA A 72 4.69 8.63 -4.11
C ALA A 72 3.61 8.59 -3.02
N TYR A 73 3.99 8.49 -1.74
CA TYR A 73 3.06 8.60 -0.62
C TYR A 73 2.28 9.92 -0.64
N GLN A 74 2.91 11.02 -1.05
CA GLN A 74 2.29 12.35 -1.11
C GLN A 74 1.52 12.63 -2.40
N SER A 75 1.69 11.83 -3.46
CA SER A 75 1.11 12.10 -4.76
C SER A 75 1.20 10.89 -5.67
N ASP A 76 0.06 10.42 -6.17
CA ASP A 76 0.00 9.27 -7.09
C ASP A 76 0.75 9.57 -8.41
N ASN A 77 0.84 10.86 -8.80
CA ASN A 77 1.63 11.30 -9.95
C ASN A 77 3.14 11.03 -9.79
N ALA A 78 3.62 10.79 -8.56
CA ALA A 78 5.02 10.44 -8.30
C ALA A 78 5.26 8.92 -8.24
N LEU A 79 4.21 8.11 -8.33
CA LEU A 79 4.32 6.64 -8.33
C LEU A 79 5.26 6.13 -9.44
N PRO A 80 5.18 6.59 -10.71
CA PRO A 80 6.10 6.13 -11.75
C PRO A 80 7.59 6.41 -11.45
N ALA A 81 7.89 7.48 -10.71
CA ALA A 81 9.25 7.81 -10.31
C ALA A 81 9.75 6.88 -9.19
N TYR A 82 8.90 6.57 -8.22
CA TYR A 82 9.18 5.56 -7.19
C TYR A 82 9.46 4.20 -7.80
N GLU A 83 8.59 3.75 -8.69
CA GLU A 83 8.71 2.50 -9.41
C GLU A 83 10.01 2.39 -10.19
N LYS A 84 10.38 3.43 -10.93
CA LYS A 84 11.65 3.49 -11.67
C LYS A 84 12.87 3.37 -10.75
N VAL A 85 12.82 3.97 -9.55
CA VAL A 85 13.91 3.87 -8.57
C VAL A 85 14.00 2.44 -8.03
N LEU A 86 12.87 1.84 -7.66
CA LEU A 86 12.79 0.47 -7.17
C LEU A 86 13.29 -0.54 -8.22
N ASP A 87 12.85 -0.41 -9.47
CA ASP A 87 13.30 -1.23 -10.61
C ASP A 87 14.81 -1.13 -10.82
N GLY A 88 15.35 0.09 -10.79
CA GLY A 88 16.79 0.30 -10.95
C GLY A 88 17.61 -0.35 -9.84
N ILE A 89 17.09 -0.35 -8.60
CA ILE A 89 17.73 -1.02 -7.46
C ILE A 89 17.64 -2.54 -7.61
N THR A 90 16.46 -3.09 -7.86
CA THR A 90 16.26 -4.55 -7.97
C THR A 90 17.03 -5.14 -9.15
N ALA A 91 17.08 -4.43 -10.29
CA ALA A 91 17.89 -4.82 -11.44
C ALA A 91 19.37 -4.86 -11.10
N SER A 92 19.87 -3.89 -10.32
CA SER A 92 21.28 -3.88 -9.87
C SER A 92 21.59 -5.04 -8.92
N ILE A 93 20.68 -5.33 -7.97
CA ILE A 93 20.81 -6.48 -7.05
C ILE A 93 20.93 -7.78 -7.84
N ARG A 94 20.06 -7.99 -8.83
CA ARG A 94 20.04 -9.18 -9.69
C ARG A 94 21.27 -9.26 -10.60
N GLN A 95 21.57 -8.19 -11.33
CA GLN A 95 22.68 -8.16 -12.30
C GLN A 95 24.03 -8.42 -11.62
N CYS A 96 24.22 -7.89 -10.41
CA CYS A 96 25.48 -8.02 -9.68
C CYS A 96 25.51 -9.19 -8.69
N LYS A 97 24.45 -10.01 -8.68
CA LYS A 97 24.29 -11.17 -7.79
C LYS A 97 24.51 -10.82 -6.32
N LEU A 98 23.91 -9.71 -5.87
CA LEU A 98 24.11 -9.19 -4.51
C LEU A 98 23.33 -9.98 -3.47
N ALA A 99 22.24 -10.66 -3.88
CA ALA A 99 21.47 -11.52 -2.99
C ALA A 99 22.18 -12.85 -2.71
N GLU A 100 23.01 -13.33 -3.65
CA GLU A 100 23.83 -14.53 -3.53
C GLU A 100 25.23 -14.26 -2.94
N ASP A 101 25.61 -12.98 -2.76
CA ASP A 101 26.89 -12.59 -2.17
C ASP A 101 26.77 -12.55 -0.64
N ASP A 102 27.31 -13.56 0.04
CA ASP A 102 27.22 -13.70 1.50
C ASP A 102 27.80 -12.51 2.27
N THR A 103 28.87 -11.90 1.75
CA THR A 103 29.49 -10.73 2.39
C THR A 103 28.58 -9.52 2.27
N PHE A 104 27.96 -9.31 1.11
CA PHE A 104 27.01 -8.23 0.92
C PHE A 104 25.73 -8.46 1.74
N ARG A 105 25.17 -9.68 1.69
CA ARG A 105 23.92 -10.05 2.36
C ARG A 105 24.04 -10.01 3.88
N SER A 106 25.14 -10.47 4.45
CA SER A 106 25.35 -10.39 5.91
C SER A 106 25.35 -8.95 6.43
N ARG A 107 25.80 -7.98 5.61
CA ARG A 107 25.83 -6.55 5.98
C ARG A 107 24.54 -5.79 5.62
N TYR A 108 23.90 -6.12 4.49
CA TYR A 108 22.78 -5.38 3.92
C TYR A 108 21.54 -6.24 3.63
N GLY A 109 21.37 -7.35 4.34
CA GLY A 109 20.29 -8.30 4.14
C GLY A 109 18.91 -7.65 4.21
N VAL A 110 18.68 -6.80 5.22
CA VAL A 110 17.44 -6.02 5.39
C VAL A 110 17.11 -5.19 4.14
N PHE A 111 18.10 -4.49 3.58
CA PHE A 111 17.92 -3.71 2.36
C PHE A 111 17.56 -4.61 1.17
N VAL A 112 18.28 -5.73 0.98
CA VAL A 112 18.03 -6.65 -0.14
C VAL A 112 16.64 -7.27 -0.04
N GLU A 113 16.28 -7.80 1.14
CA GLU A 113 14.99 -8.45 1.37
C GLU A 113 13.82 -7.49 1.18
N TYR A 114 13.94 -6.26 1.68
CA TYR A 114 12.92 -5.24 1.47
C TYR A 114 12.76 -4.91 -0.02
N MET A 115 13.85 -4.67 -0.75
CA MET A 115 13.77 -4.30 -2.17
C MET A 115 13.17 -5.43 -3.02
N GLN A 116 13.41 -6.68 -2.64
CA GLN A 116 12.79 -7.84 -3.27
C GLN A 116 11.29 -7.91 -2.95
N ALA A 117 10.91 -7.76 -1.67
CA ALA A 117 9.51 -7.81 -1.25
C ALA A 117 8.68 -6.66 -1.84
N ALA A 118 9.22 -5.44 -1.82
CA ALA A 118 8.55 -4.25 -2.35
C ALA A 118 8.40 -4.27 -3.88
N ALA A 119 9.19 -5.07 -4.60
CA ALA A 119 9.13 -5.16 -6.05
C ALA A 119 8.23 -6.31 -6.56
N LEU A 120 7.64 -7.13 -5.66
CA LEU A 120 6.86 -8.30 -6.05
C LEU A 120 5.68 -7.94 -6.97
N ASP A 121 4.95 -6.87 -6.67
CA ASP A 121 3.82 -6.38 -7.47
C ASP A 121 4.20 -5.91 -8.88
N ARG A 122 5.50 -5.83 -9.17
CA ARG A 122 6.05 -5.49 -10.49
C ARG A 122 6.42 -6.71 -11.32
N HIS A 123 6.32 -7.91 -10.75
CA HIS A 123 6.52 -9.15 -11.49
C HIS A 123 5.24 -9.54 -12.26
N PRO A 124 5.36 -10.10 -13.47
CA PRO A 124 4.20 -10.61 -14.19
C PRO A 124 3.43 -11.63 -13.36
N ASN A 125 2.11 -11.48 -13.26
CA ASN A 125 1.20 -12.33 -12.47
C ASN A 125 1.42 -12.27 -10.96
N HIS A 126 1.99 -11.19 -10.41
CA HIS A 126 2.14 -10.99 -8.97
C HIS A 126 1.48 -9.68 -8.51
N GLU A 127 0.43 -9.23 -9.17
CA GLU A 127 -0.23 -7.93 -8.95
C GLU A 127 -0.68 -7.75 -7.49
N LEU A 128 -0.97 -8.84 -6.79
CA LEU A 128 -1.32 -8.84 -5.36
C LEU A 128 -0.15 -8.50 -4.43
N GLY A 129 1.09 -8.49 -4.91
CA GLY A 129 2.29 -8.27 -4.11
C GLY A 129 2.74 -9.50 -3.30
N PHE A 130 2.31 -10.70 -3.70
CA PHE A 130 2.63 -11.96 -3.03
C PHE A 130 3.83 -12.69 -3.64
N VAL A 131 4.41 -13.60 -2.87
CA VAL A 131 5.58 -14.40 -3.30
C VAL A 131 5.21 -15.52 -4.29
N VAL A 132 3.91 -15.80 -4.46
CA VAL A 132 3.36 -16.74 -5.46
C VAL A 132 2.57 -15.97 -6.52
N PRO A 133 2.39 -16.52 -7.74
CA PRO A 133 1.55 -15.90 -8.74
C PRO A 133 0.08 -15.79 -8.29
N ASP A 134 -0.63 -14.77 -8.78
CA ASP A 134 -2.02 -14.47 -8.42
C ASP A 134 -2.97 -15.64 -8.75
N GLU A 135 -2.76 -16.31 -9.89
CA GLU A 135 -3.50 -17.52 -10.27
C GLU A 135 -3.36 -18.64 -9.23
N GLN A 136 -2.13 -18.87 -8.76
CA GLN A 136 -1.85 -19.87 -7.73
C GLN A 136 -2.53 -19.48 -6.41
N TYR A 137 -2.41 -18.21 -6.00
CA TYR A 137 -3.08 -17.71 -4.80
C TYR A 137 -4.60 -17.94 -4.86
N PHE A 138 -5.26 -17.57 -5.97
CA PHE A 138 -6.71 -17.74 -6.08
C PHE A 138 -7.13 -19.21 -6.17
N ALA A 139 -6.33 -20.07 -6.79
CA ALA A 139 -6.59 -21.52 -6.82
C ALA A 139 -6.54 -22.12 -5.41
N GLU A 140 -5.52 -21.78 -4.63
CA GLU A 140 -5.32 -22.31 -3.27
C GLU A 140 -6.30 -21.74 -2.25
N THR A 141 -6.71 -20.48 -2.42
CA THR A 141 -7.53 -19.76 -1.42
C THR A 141 -9.02 -19.71 -1.77
N ARG A 142 -9.44 -20.28 -2.92
CA ARG A 142 -10.81 -20.22 -3.46
C ARG A 142 -11.89 -20.40 -2.40
N GLN A 143 -11.81 -21.48 -1.62
CA GLN A 143 -12.82 -21.80 -0.59
C GLN A 143 -12.96 -20.72 0.49
N TYR A 144 -11.88 -20.01 0.80
CA TYR A 144 -11.84 -18.97 1.82
C TYR A 144 -12.44 -17.67 1.32
N VAL A 145 -12.28 -17.35 0.03
CA VAL A 145 -12.67 -16.05 -0.55
C VAL A 145 -13.90 -16.10 -1.46
N GLU A 146 -14.49 -17.27 -1.65
CA GLU A 146 -15.73 -17.41 -2.43
C GLU A 146 -16.91 -16.71 -1.75
N ILE A 147 -17.70 -16.01 -2.56
CA ILE A 147 -18.94 -15.35 -2.13
C ILE A 147 -19.96 -16.45 -1.76
N PRO A 148 -20.54 -16.42 -0.55
CA PRO A 148 -21.57 -17.37 -0.16
C PRO A 148 -22.73 -17.44 -1.16
N GLU A 149 -23.19 -18.65 -1.49
CA GLU A 149 -24.22 -18.89 -2.52
C GLU A 149 -25.50 -18.08 -2.32
N PHE A 150 -25.95 -17.91 -1.07
CA PHE A 150 -27.15 -17.11 -0.78
C PHE A 150 -27.00 -15.61 -1.11
N LEU A 151 -25.77 -15.10 -1.21
CA LEU A 151 -25.46 -13.74 -1.68
C LEU A 151 -25.34 -13.67 -3.22
N MET A 152 -25.39 -14.80 -3.90
CA MET A 152 -25.45 -14.92 -5.36
C MET A 152 -26.90 -15.02 -5.88
N ASP A 153 -27.89 -15.03 -4.98
CA ASP A 153 -29.31 -14.99 -5.33
C ASP A 153 -29.63 -13.74 -6.16
N GLN A 154 -30.35 -13.93 -7.27
CA GLN A 154 -30.60 -12.85 -8.23
C GLN A 154 -31.46 -11.73 -7.66
N ASN A 155 -32.42 -12.03 -6.78
CA ASN A 155 -33.23 -11.00 -6.14
C ASN A 155 -32.37 -10.17 -5.19
N PHE A 156 -31.47 -10.82 -4.44
CA PHE A 156 -30.50 -10.13 -3.60
C PHE A 156 -29.54 -9.27 -4.43
N LEU A 157 -28.93 -9.81 -5.48
CA LEU A 157 -27.98 -9.09 -6.34
C LEU A 157 -28.62 -7.86 -7.02
N GLN A 158 -29.86 -7.99 -7.47
CA GLN A 158 -30.62 -6.87 -8.01
C GLN A 158 -30.90 -5.82 -6.93
N ALA A 159 -31.29 -6.25 -5.73
CA ALA A 159 -31.63 -5.35 -4.63
C ALA A 159 -30.41 -4.59 -4.07
N VAL A 160 -29.24 -5.23 -3.96
CA VAL A 160 -28.02 -4.60 -3.42
C VAL A 160 -27.32 -3.68 -4.43
N SER A 161 -27.68 -3.76 -5.72
CA SER A 161 -27.01 -2.98 -6.77
C SER A 161 -27.30 -1.47 -6.72
N ARG A 162 -28.35 -1.04 -6.03
CA ARG A 162 -28.81 0.36 -5.99
C ARG A 162 -29.26 0.78 -4.60
N TYR A 163 -29.07 2.06 -4.30
CA TYR A 163 -29.49 2.64 -3.03
C TYR A 163 -30.99 2.48 -2.77
N GLU A 164 -31.83 2.73 -3.78
CA GLU A 164 -33.29 2.71 -3.64
C GLU A 164 -33.84 1.32 -3.29
N THR A 165 -33.11 0.26 -3.65
CA THR A 165 -33.50 -1.12 -3.40
C THR A 165 -32.76 -1.75 -2.21
N LEU A 166 -31.87 -1.02 -1.56
CA LEU A 166 -31.02 -1.53 -0.49
C LEU A 166 -31.83 -2.05 0.72
N GLY A 167 -32.98 -1.43 1.00
CA GLY A 167 -33.91 -1.93 2.02
C GLY A 167 -34.41 -3.35 1.75
N ARG A 168 -34.62 -3.71 0.47
CA ARG A 168 -35.04 -5.08 0.08
C ARG A 168 -33.90 -6.09 0.28
N ALA A 169 -32.67 -5.71 -0.04
CA ALA A 169 -31.50 -6.55 0.20
C ALA A 169 -31.33 -6.84 1.70
N LYS A 170 -31.49 -5.83 2.56
CA LYS A 170 -31.47 -6.00 4.02
C LYS A 170 -32.61 -6.85 4.53
N SER A 171 -33.82 -6.70 4.01
CA SER A 171 -34.96 -7.56 4.37
C SER A 171 -34.72 -9.03 4.01
N PHE A 172 -34.10 -9.31 2.85
CA PHE A 172 -33.67 -10.66 2.49
C PHE A 172 -32.69 -11.23 3.53
N LEU A 173 -31.69 -10.46 3.98
CA LEU A 173 -30.75 -10.91 5.01
C LEU A 173 -31.43 -11.11 6.38
N ARG A 174 -32.40 -10.27 6.76
CA ARG A 174 -33.20 -10.49 7.98
C ARG A 174 -34.00 -11.79 7.92
N GLN A 175 -34.59 -12.10 6.77
CA GLN A 175 -35.32 -13.35 6.56
C GLN A 175 -34.40 -14.57 6.65
N LEU A 176 -33.16 -14.48 6.13
CA LEU A 176 -32.17 -15.53 6.33
C LEU A 176 -31.81 -15.69 7.82
N ASN A 177 -31.58 -14.58 8.53
CA ASN A 177 -31.28 -14.61 9.96
C ASN A 177 -32.42 -15.17 10.83
N SER A 178 -33.68 -15.07 10.40
CA SER A 178 -34.80 -15.63 11.17
C SER A 178 -34.85 -17.16 11.17
N ARG A 179 -34.03 -17.81 10.32
CA ARG A 179 -33.93 -19.27 10.18
C ARG A 179 -32.58 -19.82 10.62
N ARG A 180 -31.66 -18.96 11.05
CA ARG A 180 -30.29 -19.30 11.45
C ARG A 180 -30.18 -19.37 12.97
N GLU A 181 -29.33 -20.28 13.44
CA GLU A 181 -28.91 -20.30 14.83
C GLU A 181 -28.20 -19.00 15.21
N THR A 182 -28.23 -18.64 16.49
CA THR A 182 -27.70 -17.34 16.95
C THR A 182 -26.22 -17.15 16.61
N SER A 183 -25.41 -18.21 16.69
CA SER A 183 -23.99 -18.20 16.31
C SER A 183 -23.74 -18.06 14.81
N GLU A 184 -24.74 -18.36 13.98
CA GLU A 184 -24.66 -18.35 12.51
C GLU A 184 -25.33 -17.12 11.88
N LYS A 185 -25.92 -16.25 12.71
CA LYS A 185 -26.57 -15.02 12.26
C LYS A 185 -25.56 -14.08 11.62
N LEU A 186 -25.95 -13.57 10.46
CA LEU A 186 -25.23 -12.56 9.71
C LEU A 186 -25.29 -11.23 10.46
N ILE A 187 -24.17 -10.48 10.48
CA ILE A 187 -24.16 -9.08 10.91
C ILE A 187 -24.06 -8.22 9.66
N PHE A 188 -24.98 -7.27 9.46
CA PHE A 188 -24.95 -6.43 8.27
C PHE A 188 -25.48 -5.03 8.54
N PHE A 189 -24.92 -4.07 7.82
CA PHE A 189 -25.33 -2.67 7.82
C PHE A 189 -24.86 -1.99 6.56
N SER A 190 -25.50 -0.88 6.20
CA SER A 190 -25.00 -0.04 5.10
C SER A 190 -24.31 1.20 5.64
N TYR A 191 -23.27 1.65 4.95
CA TYR A 191 -22.55 2.84 5.35
C TYR A 191 -21.92 3.56 4.15
N THR A 192 -21.44 4.77 4.37
CA THR A 192 -20.58 5.50 3.43
C THR A 192 -19.15 5.44 3.95
N SER A 193 -18.25 4.85 3.16
CA SER A 193 -16.81 4.79 3.46
C SER A 193 -16.19 6.18 3.52
N ARG A 194 -15.29 6.41 4.48
CA ARG A 194 -14.46 7.63 4.51
C ARG A 194 -13.16 7.50 3.74
N HIS A 195 -12.75 6.26 3.47
CA HIS A 195 -11.35 5.92 3.25
C HIS A 195 -11.07 5.58 1.80
N LEU A 196 -11.93 4.76 1.22
CA LEU A 196 -11.71 4.16 -0.08
C LEU A 196 -13.01 4.22 -0.87
N GLY A 197 -12.92 4.67 -2.12
CA GLY A 197 -13.91 4.39 -3.16
C GLY A 197 -13.91 2.91 -3.54
N THR A 198 -14.70 2.51 -4.53
CA THR A 198 -14.60 1.15 -5.05
C THR A 198 -13.53 1.09 -6.15
N PRO A 199 -12.85 -0.05 -6.37
CA PRO A 199 -11.83 -0.17 -7.42
C PRO A 199 -12.30 0.25 -8.83
N ASP A 200 -13.61 0.20 -9.08
CA ASP A 200 -14.24 0.62 -10.33
C ASP A 200 -14.83 2.05 -10.31
N ASN A 201 -14.83 2.73 -9.15
CA ASN A 201 -15.34 4.08 -8.98
C ASN A 201 -14.82 4.73 -7.67
N ASP A 202 -13.79 5.56 -7.79
CA ASP A 202 -13.15 6.29 -6.67
C ASP A 202 -14.10 7.26 -5.96
N ASP A 203 -15.18 7.69 -6.61
CA ASP A 203 -16.19 8.59 -6.07
C ASP A 203 -17.34 7.84 -5.37
N SER A 204 -17.42 6.50 -5.51
CA SER A 204 -18.47 5.69 -4.89
C SER A 204 -18.05 5.18 -3.52
N TYR A 205 -18.68 5.72 -2.48
CA TYR A 205 -18.36 5.39 -1.09
C TYR A 205 -19.40 4.50 -0.41
N ARG A 206 -20.60 4.31 -0.98
CA ARG A 206 -21.66 3.53 -0.32
C ARG A 206 -21.43 2.03 -0.42
N ARG A 207 -21.60 1.35 0.70
CA ARG A 207 -21.34 -0.07 0.85
C ARG A 207 -22.44 -0.74 1.67
N LEU A 208 -22.78 -1.98 1.32
CA LEU A 208 -23.43 -2.93 2.22
C LEU A 208 -22.37 -3.92 2.69
N LEU A 209 -22.06 -3.91 3.99
CA LEU A 209 -21.18 -4.91 4.60
C LEU A 209 -22.04 -6.03 5.19
N ILE A 210 -21.60 -7.27 4.97
CA ILE A 210 -22.21 -8.49 5.49
C ILE A 210 -21.09 -9.35 6.06
N VAL A 211 -21.08 -9.49 7.38
CA VAL A 211 -20.19 -10.42 8.08
C VAL A 211 -20.90 -11.74 8.24
N VAL A 212 -20.35 -12.77 7.60
CA VAL A 212 -20.79 -14.16 7.67
C VAL A 212 -19.92 -14.88 8.69
N PRO A 213 -20.48 -15.32 9.83
CA PRO A 213 -19.71 -16.06 10.82
C PRO A 213 -19.16 -17.37 10.23
N GLY A 214 -17.89 -17.63 10.52
CA GLY A 214 -17.20 -18.89 10.25
C GLY A 214 -17.23 -19.83 11.46
N ASN A 215 -16.42 -20.88 11.35
CA ASN A 215 -16.18 -21.86 12.41
C ASN A 215 -14.71 -22.26 12.36
N ALA A 216 -13.91 -21.67 13.25
CA ALA A 216 -12.47 -21.90 13.31
C ALA A 216 -12.12 -23.38 13.60
N GLU A 217 -12.91 -24.09 14.41
CA GLU A 217 -12.71 -25.52 14.72
C GLU A 217 -12.86 -26.40 13.46
N LYS A 218 -13.65 -25.95 12.49
CA LYS A 218 -13.85 -26.62 11.20
C LYS A 218 -13.00 -26.03 10.08
N GLY A 219 -12.09 -25.09 10.38
CA GLY A 219 -11.30 -24.41 9.37
C GLY A 219 -12.11 -23.49 8.44
N VAL A 220 -13.31 -23.07 8.86
CA VAL A 220 -14.18 -22.17 8.08
C VAL A 220 -13.93 -20.73 8.55
N PRO A 221 -13.45 -19.82 7.69
CA PRO A 221 -13.16 -18.45 8.09
C PRO A 221 -14.44 -17.64 8.29
N ASP A 222 -14.35 -16.59 9.09
CA ASP A 222 -15.29 -15.48 9.00
C ASP A 222 -15.12 -14.79 7.65
N LYS A 223 -16.24 -14.44 6.98
CA LYS A 223 -16.20 -13.72 5.69
C LYS A 223 -16.83 -12.34 5.82
N TRP A 224 -16.10 -11.31 5.46
CA TRP A 224 -16.54 -9.93 5.36
C TRP A 224 -16.82 -9.64 3.89
N VAL A 225 -18.09 -9.79 3.51
CA VAL A 225 -18.54 -9.59 2.13
C VAL A 225 -19.08 -8.17 1.98
N GLN A 226 -18.50 -7.41 1.08
CA GLN A 226 -18.82 -6.00 0.90
C GLN A 226 -19.25 -5.72 -0.52
N PHE A 227 -20.50 -5.27 -0.67
CA PHE A 227 -21.03 -4.84 -1.96
C PHE A 227 -20.92 -3.33 -2.08
N GLY A 228 -20.30 -2.84 -3.15
CA GLY A 228 -20.45 -1.45 -3.54
C GLY A 228 -21.90 -1.15 -3.96
N VAL A 229 -22.43 0.00 -3.57
CA VAL A 229 -23.82 0.39 -3.86
C VAL A 229 -23.82 1.65 -4.70
N THR A 230 -24.49 1.59 -5.86
CA THR A 230 -24.57 2.76 -6.76
C THR A 230 -25.31 3.90 -6.07
N ASP A 231 -24.70 5.09 -6.05
CA ASP A 231 -25.32 6.31 -5.55
C ASP A 231 -26.55 6.70 -6.38
N PRO A 232 -27.60 7.29 -5.77
CA PRO A 232 -28.84 7.65 -6.48
C PRO A 232 -28.65 8.52 -7.73
N ALA A 233 -27.62 9.37 -7.74
CA ALA A 233 -27.32 10.27 -8.84
C ALA A 233 -26.28 9.73 -9.84
N ALA A 234 -25.65 8.58 -9.52
CA ALA A 234 -24.59 8.03 -10.35
C ALA A 234 -25.16 7.35 -11.60
N ARG A 235 -24.63 7.73 -12.76
CA ARG A 235 -25.01 7.11 -14.05
C ARG A 235 -24.35 5.75 -14.25
N VAL A 236 -23.14 5.58 -13.73
CA VAL A 236 -22.36 4.34 -13.82
C VAL A 236 -22.68 3.47 -12.62
N ARG A 237 -23.00 2.20 -12.87
CA ARG A 237 -23.27 1.24 -11.79
C ARG A 237 -21.96 0.82 -11.15
N VAL A 238 -21.96 0.78 -9.83
CA VAL A 238 -20.89 0.18 -9.05
C VAL A 238 -20.97 -1.33 -9.21
N ARG A 239 -19.85 -1.95 -9.57
CA ARG A 239 -19.69 -3.38 -9.87
C ARG A 239 -19.02 -4.11 -8.72
N ASN A 240 -18.14 -3.45 -7.97
CA ASN A 240 -17.30 -4.08 -6.96
C ASN A 240 -18.07 -4.90 -5.91
N VAL A 241 -17.53 -6.08 -5.63
CA VAL A 241 -17.84 -6.96 -4.51
C VAL A 241 -16.51 -7.45 -3.96
N SER A 242 -16.21 -7.15 -2.70
CA SER A 242 -14.98 -7.58 -2.03
C SER A 242 -15.30 -8.64 -1.00
N VAL A 243 -14.49 -9.69 -0.93
CA VAL A 243 -14.52 -10.66 0.18
C VAL A 243 -13.18 -10.56 0.89
N VAL A 244 -13.22 -10.29 2.19
CA VAL A 244 -12.05 -10.44 3.07
C VAL A 244 -12.40 -11.48 4.13
N SER A 245 -11.53 -12.45 4.32
CA SER A 245 -11.75 -13.58 5.20
C SER A 245 -10.70 -13.62 6.29
N ALA A 246 -11.12 -13.90 7.52
CA ALA A 246 -10.22 -14.13 8.65
C ALA A 246 -10.40 -15.56 9.15
N LEU A 247 -9.32 -16.33 9.13
CA LEU A 247 -9.23 -17.65 9.70
C LEU A 247 -8.39 -17.59 10.99
N PRO A 248 -9.01 -17.57 12.18
CA PRO A 248 -8.29 -17.54 13.44
C PRO A 248 -7.36 -18.75 13.60
N GLY A 249 -6.12 -18.48 13.98
CA GLY A 249 -5.12 -19.46 14.41
C GLY A 249 -5.12 -19.66 15.93
N ALA A 250 -4.46 -20.72 16.38
CA ALA A 250 -4.41 -21.08 17.81
C ALA A 250 -3.58 -20.09 18.66
N ASP A 251 -2.72 -19.29 18.05
CA ASP A 251 -1.72 -18.43 18.69
C ASP A 251 -2.12 -16.94 18.71
N ARG A 252 -3.43 -16.64 18.72
CA ARG A 252 -3.97 -15.26 18.60
C ARG A 252 -3.49 -14.54 17.35
N THR A 253 -3.26 -15.28 16.28
CA THR A 253 -3.09 -14.73 14.93
C THR A 253 -4.27 -15.12 14.06
N SER A 254 -4.44 -14.47 12.92
CA SER A 254 -5.44 -14.87 11.91
C SER A 254 -4.83 -14.84 10.53
N ASN A 255 -5.02 -15.91 9.77
CA ASN A 255 -4.73 -15.87 8.34
C ASN A 255 -5.80 -15.06 7.63
N ILE A 256 -5.35 -14.08 6.85
CA ILE A 256 -6.20 -13.17 6.10
C ILE A 256 -6.13 -13.54 4.62
N TYR A 257 -7.30 -13.68 4.02
CA TYR A 257 -7.46 -13.94 2.59
C TYR A 257 -8.39 -12.89 2.01
N PHE A 258 -8.22 -12.52 0.75
CA PHE A 258 -9.09 -11.55 0.11
C PHE A 258 -9.25 -11.83 -1.37
N LYS A 259 -10.37 -11.37 -1.93
CA LYS A 259 -10.61 -11.35 -3.36
C LYS A 259 -11.57 -10.23 -3.71
N ASP A 260 -11.19 -9.46 -4.72
CA ASP A 260 -12.10 -8.52 -5.36
C ASP A 260 -12.76 -9.14 -6.59
N SER A 261 -14.02 -8.79 -6.78
CA SER A 261 -14.86 -9.29 -7.85
C SER A 261 -15.72 -8.19 -8.43
N PHE A 262 -16.16 -8.36 -9.67
CA PHE A 262 -17.09 -7.45 -10.33
C PHE A 262 -18.39 -8.14 -10.69
N ARG A 263 -19.49 -7.44 -10.39
CA ARG A 263 -20.79 -7.70 -10.99
C ARG A 263 -20.75 -7.30 -12.46
N THR A 264 -21.28 -8.16 -13.31
CA THR A 264 -21.50 -7.90 -14.73
C THR A 264 -22.99 -7.71 -14.98
N TYR A 265 -23.34 -6.57 -15.59
CA TYR A 265 -24.71 -6.22 -15.90
C TYR A 265 -24.96 -6.34 -17.41
N ARG A 266 -25.80 -7.31 -17.81
CA ARG A 266 -26.24 -7.46 -19.20
C ARG A 266 -27.77 -7.35 -19.26
N ARG A 267 -28.29 -6.62 -20.26
CA ARG A 267 -29.74 -6.37 -20.38
C ARG A 267 -30.47 -7.71 -20.57
N GLY A 268 -31.45 -7.99 -19.70
CA GLY A 268 -32.26 -9.21 -19.78
C GLY A 268 -31.56 -10.49 -19.31
N HIS A 269 -30.33 -10.39 -18.80
CA HIS A 269 -29.59 -11.54 -18.27
C HIS A 269 -29.43 -11.43 -16.74
N PRO A 270 -29.27 -12.58 -16.06
CA PRO A 270 -28.85 -12.61 -14.66
C PRO A 270 -27.57 -11.79 -14.41
N ILE A 271 -27.47 -11.18 -13.24
CA ILE A 271 -26.23 -10.55 -12.78
C ILE A 271 -25.25 -11.68 -12.46
N THR A 272 -24.09 -11.67 -13.10
CA THR A 272 -23.00 -12.59 -12.78
C THR A 272 -21.93 -11.88 -11.97
N ILE A 273 -21.18 -12.62 -11.16
CA ILE A 273 -20.00 -12.12 -10.45
C ILE A 273 -18.82 -13.01 -10.80
N ALA A 274 -17.70 -12.38 -11.15
CA ALA A 274 -16.41 -13.03 -11.36
C ALA A 274 -15.31 -12.18 -10.72
N GLY A 275 -14.19 -12.81 -10.35
CA GLY A 275 -13.03 -12.06 -9.87
C GLY A 275 -12.47 -11.15 -10.95
N ARG A 276 -11.76 -10.09 -10.53
CA ARG A 276 -11.19 -9.12 -11.48
C ARG A 276 -10.14 -9.76 -12.39
N TRP A 277 -9.29 -10.60 -11.82
CA TRP A 277 -8.33 -11.40 -12.56
C TRP A 277 -8.98 -12.25 -13.66
N GLU A 278 -10.05 -12.99 -13.34
CA GLU A 278 -10.76 -13.80 -14.35
C GLU A 278 -11.44 -12.97 -15.44
N LEU A 279 -11.66 -11.68 -15.19
CA LEU A 279 -12.23 -10.73 -16.16
C LEU A 279 -11.16 -10.00 -16.98
N GLY A 280 -9.87 -10.18 -16.69
CA GLY A 280 -8.78 -9.45 -17.32
C GLY A 280 -8.73 -7.97 -16.91
N GLU A 281 -9.29 -7.62 -15.76
CA GLU A 281 -9.39 -6.23 -15.26
C GLU A 281 -8.19 -5.86 -14.35
N HIS A 282 -7.21 -6.76 -14.23
CA HIS A 282 -6.07 -6.68 -13.29
C HIS A 282 -6.51 -6.57 -11.82
N ASP A 283 -5.65 -6.98 -10.89
CA ASP A 283 -5.85 -6.79 -9.46
C ASP A 283 -5.00 -5.62 -8.92
N ASP A 284 -5.43 -5.06 -7.79
CA ASP A 284 -4.63 -4.05 -7.09
C ASP A 284 -3.72 -4.73 -6.07
N ASN A 285 -2.57 -4.11 -5.79
CA ASN A 285 -1.68 -4.58 -4.73
C ASN A 285 -2.37 -4.44 -3.36
N CYS A 286 -2.93 -5.55 -2.91
CA CYS A 286 -3.70 -5.62 -1.69
C CYS A 286 -2.84 -5.40 -0.44
N VAL A 287 -1.51 -5.60 -0.52
CA VAL A 287 -0.59 -5.29 0.58
C VAL A 287 -0.54 -3.78 0.86
N GLN A 288 -0.87 -2.91 -0.10
CA GLN A 288 -0.88 -1.47 0.14
C GLN A 288 -2.01 -1.04 1.09
N CYS A 289 -3.17 -1.71 1.03
CA CYS A 289 -4.36 -1.35 1.81
C CYS A 289 -4.62 -2.31 2.97
N HIS A 290 -4.24 -3.58 2.84
CA HIS A 290 -4.62 -4.66 3.73
C HIS A 290 -3.45 -5.30 4.47
N LYS A 291 -2.26 -4.69 4.56
CA LYS A 291 -1.14 -5.23 5.35
C LYS A 291 -1.47 -5.45 6.84
N SER A 292 -2.43 -4.70 7.36
CA SER A 292 -3.00 -4.86 8.71
C SER A 292 -4.18 -5.85 8.78
N GLY A 293 -4.45 -6.58 7.70
CA GLY A 293 -5.54 -7.52 7.59
C GLY A 293 -6.91 -6.85 7.40
N ILE A 294 -7.89 -7.30 8.19
CA ILE A 294 -9.20 -6.65 8.28
C ILE A 294 -9.03 -5.33 9.04
N LEU A 295 -9.64 -4.25 8.57
CA LEU A 295 -9.62 -2.97 9.28
C LEU A 295 -10.96 -2.71 9.98
N PRO A 296 -10.97 -2.02 11.12
CA PRO A 296 -12.19 -1.54 11.74
C PRO A 296 -12.93 -0.57 10.81
N ILE A 297 -14.26 -0.58 10.88
CA ILE A 297 -15.12 0.24 10.03
C ILE A 297 -15.43 1.55 10.71
N PHE A 298 -14.99 2.65 10.10
CA PHE A 298 -15.26 4.02 10.54
C PHE A 298 -16.04 4.80 9.47
N PRO A 299 -17.37 4.67 9.47
CA PRO A 299 -18.21 5.25 8.41
C PRO A 299 -18.27 6.78 8.50
N VAL A 300 -18.59 7.46 7.40
CA VAL A 300 -18.95 8.90 7.42
C VAL A 300 -19.99 9.13 8.50
N ALA A 301 -19.81 10.18 9.31
CA ALA A 301 -20.71 10.45 10.44
C ALA A 301 -22.16 10.57 9.96
N GLY A 302 -23.08 9.87 10.64
CA GLY A 302 -24.50 9.84 10.28
C GLY A 302 -24.85 8.99 9.05
N SER A 303 -23.89 8.31 8.41
CA SER A 303 -24.18 7.48 7.22
C SER A 303 -24.71 6.07 7.55
N VAL A 304 -24.59 5.64 8.80
CA VAL A 304 -25.18 4.39 9.31
C VAL A 304 -26.50 4.72 9.97
N ASP A 305 -27.55 4.01 9.58
CA ASP A 305 -28.88 4.14 10.16
C ASP A 305 -28.82 3.92 11.69
N PRO A 306 -29.54 4.72 12.52
CA PRO A 306 -29.58 4.52 13.96
C PRO A 306 -29.89 3.07 14.38
N ALA A 307 -30.77 2.37 13.65
CA ALA A 307 -31.13 0.98 13.94
C ALA A 307 -30.01 -0.03 13.61
N GLU A 308 -28.95 0.41 12.94
CA GLU A 308 -27.81 -0.42 12.52
C GLU A 308 -26.52 -0.11 13.32
N GLN A 309 -26.58 0.81 14.29
CA GLN A 309 -25.41 1.17 15.10
C GLN A 309 -24.90 0.00 15.95
N GLU A 310 -25.79 -0.83 16.49
CA GLU A 310 -25.40 -2.04 17.22
C GLU A 310 -24.66 -3.04 16.32
N ALA A 311 -25.07 -3.16 15.06
CA ALA A 311 -24.39 -4.02 14.09
C ALA A 311 -22.98 -3.49 13.78
N LEU A 312 -22.81 -2.18 13.61
CA LEU A 312 -21.49 -1.55 13.45
C LEU A 312 -20.59 -1.82 14.66
N LEU A 313 -21.10 -1.63 15.88
CA LEU A 313 -20.35 -1.90 17.11
C LEU A 313 -19.96 -3.38 17.22
N ALA A 314 -20.88 -4.29 16.90
CA ALA A 314 -20.62 -5.74 16.91
C ALA A 314 -19.54 -6.14 15.90
N VAL A 315 -19.55 -5.56 14.69
CA VAL A 315 -18.50 -5.79 13.69
C VAL A 315 -17.14 -5.29 14.16
N ASN A 316 -17.07 -4.08 14.70
CA ASN A 316 -15.80 -3.54 15.22
C ASN A 316 -15.30 -4.32 16.44
N GLN A 317 -16.20 -4.81 17.30
CA GLN A 317 -15.83 -5.69 18.41
C GLN A 317 -15.31 -7.04 17.90
N ARG A 318 -15.90 -7.60 16.83
CA ARG A 318 -15.45 -8.84 16.22
C ARG A 318 -14.06 -8.71 15.60
N PHE A 319 -13.77 -7.58 14.95
CA PHE A 319 -12.42 -7.29 14.43
C PHE A 319 -11.34 -7.45 15.51
N LEU A 320 -11.59 -6.96 16.73
CA LEU A 320 -10.62 -7.04 17.84
C LEU A 320 -10.30 -8.47 18.28
N THR A 321 -11.10 -9.47 17.88
CA THR A 321 -10.91 -10.88 18.25
C THR A 321 -9.97 -11.65 17.33
N TYR A 322 -9.65 -11.11 16.14
CA TYR A 322 -8.80 -11.81 15.17
C TYR A 322 -7.32 -11.84 15.55
N GLY A 323 -6.90 -11.00 16.49
CA GLY A 323 -5.49 -10.89 16.86
C GLY A 323 -4.63 -10.46 15.68
N SER A 324 -3.41 -10.98 15.59
CA SER A 324 -2.41 -10.45 14.66
C SER A 324 -2.56 -11.03 13.25
N PRO A 325 -2.63 -10.19 12.20
CA PRO A 325 -2.83 -10.67 10.85
C PRO A 325 -1.60 -11.42 10.36
N ARG A 326 -1.84 -12.53 9.67
CA ARG A 326 -0.87 -13.26 8.84
C ARG A 326 -1.48 -13.42 7.45
N PHE A 327 -0.64 -13.59 6.45
CA PHE A 327 -1.09 -13.78 5.06
C PHE A 327 -0.68 -15.17 4.57
N GLY A 328 -0.83 -16.17 5.45
CA GLY A 328 -0.31 -17.52 5.21
C GLY A 328 1.18 -17.50 4.89
N SER A 329 1.56 -18.23 3.85
CA SER A 329 2.92 -18.21 3.27
C SER A 329 3.07 -17.22 2.11
N TYR A 330 2.05 -16.41 1.81
CA TYR A 330 1.99 -15.56 0.61
C TYR A 330 2.69 -14.21 0.79
N LEU A 331 2.75 -13.71 2.02
CA LEU A 331 3.42 -12.47 2.39
C LEU A 331 4.06 -12.60 3.77
N ASP A 332 5.29 -12.11 3.90
CA ASP A 332 5.93 -11.86 5.20
C ASP A 332 5.95 -10.35 5.44
N GLU A 333 5.01 -9.85 6.24
CA GLU A 333 4.83 -8.43 6.50
C GLU A 333 6.03 -7.80 7.22
N ARG A 334 6.85 -8.62 7.91
CA ARG A 334 8.05 -8.17 8.61
C ARG A 334 9.13 -7.67 7.64
N LYS A 335 9.07 -8.08 6.37
CA LYS A 335 9.97 -7.62 5.31
C LYS A 335 9.71 -6.17 4.87
N PHE A 336 8.63 -5.54 5.34
CA PHE A 336 8.32 -4.13 5.03
C PHE A 336 8.75 -3.15 6.13
N GLY A 337 9.48 -3.64 7.13
CA GLY A 337 10.13 -2.83 8.15
C GLY A 337 9.20 -2.36 9.27
N PRO A 338 9.70 -1.49 10.15
CA PRO A 338 8.95 -0.99 11.28
C PRO A 338 7.80 -0.06 10.86
N GLY A 339 6.78 0.02 11.72
CA GLY A 339 5.63 0.89 11.51
C GLY A 339 5.90 2.37 11.78
N LEU A 340 4.91 3.21 11.47
CA LEU A 340 4.86 4.60 11.93
C LEU A 340 5.01 4.66 13.45
N SER A 341 5.69 5.68 13.95
CA SER A 341 5.84 5.91 15.40
C SER A 341 6.68 4.85 16.14
N SER A 342 7.52 4.07 15.44
CA SER A 342 8.43 3.11 16.08
C SER A 342 9.71 3.73 16.65
N ALA A 343 9.97 5.01 16.36
CA ALA A 343 11.18 5.69 16.87
C ALA A 343 11.05 6.01 18.36
N SER A 344 12.19 6.02 19.07
CA SER A 344 12.26 6.34 20.50
C SER A 344 11.97 7.83 20.78
N LEU A 345 11.71 8.16 22.05
CA LEU A 345 11.50 9.55 22.48
C LEU A 345 12.73 10.42 22.24
N GLU A 346 13.94 9.89 22.42
CA GLU A 346 15.20 10.61 22.18
C GLU A 346 15.34 10.99 20.70
N VAL A 347 15.01 10.07 19.78
CA VAL A 347 15.03 10.34 18.33
C VAL A 347 14.03 11.43 17.97
N ARG A 348 12.85 11.44 18.62
CA ARG A 348 11.85 12.50 18.41
C ARG A 348 12.28 13.83 18.97
N GLU A 349 12.92 13.85 20.14
CA GLU A 349 13.47 15.06 20.74
C GLU A 349 14.54 15.68 19.84
N GLN A 350 15.46 14.87 19.30
CA GLN A 350 16.47 15.34 18.36
C GLN A 350 15.84 15.89 17.08
N ARG A 351 14.78 15.25 16.58
CA ARG A 351 14.12 15.64 15.33
C ARG A 351 13.22 16.86 15.44
N PHE A 352 12.45 16.95 16.53
CA PHE A 352 11.35 17.92 16.68
C PHE A 352 11.59 18.93 17.81
N GLY A 353 12.66 18.78 18.57
CA GLY A 353 13.03 19.62 19.70
C GLY A 353 12.44 19.16 21.03
N LYS A 354 13.06 19.59 22.14
CA LYS A 354 12.63 19.29 23.53
C LYS A 354 11.19 19.68 23.83
N SER A 355 10.73 20.81 23.32
CA SER A 355 9.36 21.25 23.55
C SER A 355 8.31 20.36 22.87
N PHE A 356 8.70 19.56 21.86
CA PHE A 356 7.77 18.67 21.20
C PHE A 356 7.35 17.53 22.11
N THR A 357 8.27 16.90 22.85
CA THR A 357 7.98 15.71 23.67
C THR A 357 6.97 15.98 24.79
N GLU A 358 6.85 17.23 25.23
CA GLU A 358 5.88 17.66 26.24
C GLU A 358 4.47 17.91 25.68
N SER A 359 4.35 18.06 24.35
CA SER A 359 3.10 18.37 23.66
C SER A 359 2.08 17.21 23.69
N SER A 360 0.80 17.56 23.53
CA SER A 360 -0.29 16.60 23.31
C SER A 360 -0.04 15.71 22.09
N VAL A 361 0.53 16.28 21.02
CA VAL A 361 0.85 15.59 19.76
C VAL A 361 1.90 14.51 19.99
N ALA A 362 3.01 14.81 20.68
CA ALA A 362 4.05 13.82 20.94
C ALA A 362 3.56 12.66 21.81
N LYS A 363 2.74 12.96 22.83
CA LYS A 363 2.10 11.94 23.69
C LYS A 363 1.14 11.03 22.91
N ALA A 364 0.54 11.56 21.84
CA ALA A 364 -0.34 10.82 20.93
C ALA A 364 0.42 10.11 19.78
N MET A 365 1.72 10.32 19.65
CA MET A 365 2.53 9.69 18.62
C MET A 365 2.94 8.28 19.11
N THR A 366 1.97 7.36 19.11
CA THR A 366 2.10 6.03 19.70
C THR A 366 1.47 4.93 18.83
N CYS A 367 1.41 5.14 17.51
CA CYS A 367 0.75 4.22 16.58
C CYS A 367 1.29 2.78 16.69
N ASP A 368 2.61 2.63 16.85
CA ASP A 368 3.32 1.34 16.99
C ASP A 368 2.90 0.54 18.24
N ALA A 369 2.31 1.19 19.26
CA ALA A 369 1.80 0.50 20.44
C ALA A 369 0.64 -0.46 20.09
N CYS A 370 -0.11 -0.17 19.03
CA CYS A 370 -1.18 -1.04 18.52
C CYS A 370 -0.85 -1.66 17.16
N HIS A 371 -0.13 -0.93 16.31
CA HIS A 371 0.18 -1.31 14.94
C HIS A 371 1.62 -1.80 14.79
N ASN A 372 1.87 -3.01 15.28
CA ASN A 372 3.13 -3.72 15.11
C ASN A 372 2.86 -5.18 14.68
N HIS A 373 3.92 -5.91 14.37
CA HIS A 373 3.85 -7.30 13.87
C HIS A 373 3.22 -8.29 14.87
N GLU A 374 3.26 -8.00 16.17
CA GLU A 374 2.66 -8.84 17.21
C GLU A 374 1.22 -8.46 17.52
N ARG A 375 0.67 -7.41 16.90
CA ARG A 375 -0.68 -6.87 17.15
C ARG A 375 -1.40 -6.58 15.83
N LEU A 376 -1.90 -5.38 15.59
CA LEU A 376 -2.79 -5.06 14.45
C LEU A 376 -2.07 -4.95 13.10
N GLY A 377 -0.85 -5.46 12.98
CA GLY A 377 0.02 -5.29 11.81
C GLY A 377 0.63 -3.88 11.74
N ALA A 378 1.84 -3.81 11.21
CA ALA A 378 2.61 -2.57 11.12
C ALA A 378 2.07 -1.62 10.04
N LEU A 379 1.91 -0.33 10.39
CA LEU A 379 1.62 0.73 9.42
C LEU A 379 2.93 1.21 8.78
N ASN A 380 3.41 0.52 7.75
CA ASN A 380 4.70 0.78 7.10
C ASN A 380 4.57 0.85 5.57
N TRP A 381 5.53 1.48 4.89
CA TRP A 381 5.50 1.61 3.43
C TRP A 381 5.78 0.27 2.72
N PRO A 382 5.04 -0.09 1.64
CA PRO A 382 3.95 0.66 1.03
C PRO A 382 2.66 0.61 1.84
N VAL A 383 2.00 1.76 1.96
CA VAL A 383 0.71 1.89 2.64
C VAL A 383 -0.07 3.06 2.05
N ASP A 384 -1.37 2.87 1.92
CA ASP A 384 -2.27 3.88 1.37
C ASP A 384 -2.31 5.15 2.26
N ARG A 385 -2.10 6.31 1.62
CA ARG A 385 -2.11 7.62 2.29
C ARG A 385 -3.49 7.97 2.82
N VAL A 386 -4.54 7.72 2.04
CA VAL A 386 -5.92 8.10 2.35
C VAL A 386 -6.37 7.37 3.60
N VAL A 387 -6.07 6.07 3.72
CA VAL A 387 -6.30 5.25 4.91
C VAL A 387 -5.64 5.91 6.12
N ILE A 388 -4.31 6.04 6.17
CA ILE A 388 -3.66 6.57 7.39
C ILE A 388 -4.13 8.00 7.72
N SER A 389 -4.19 8.89 6.73
CA SER A 389 -4.59 10.29 6.92
C SER A 389 -6.00 10.39 7.50
N SER A 390 -6.96 9.63 6.98
CA SER A 390 -8.36 9.72 7.41
C SER A 390 -8.58 9.17 8.83
N PHE A 391 -7.84 8.14 9.24
CA PHE A 391 -7.89 7.65 10.62
C PHE A 391 -7.31 8.67 11.62
N VAL A 392 -6.14 9.24 11.32
CA VAL A 392 -5.48 10.20 12.21
C VAL A 392 -6.22 11.54 12.23
N THR A 393 -6.45 12.15 11.06
CA THR A 393 -7.11 13.46 10.96
C THR A 393 -8.59 13.40 11.34
N GLY A 394 -9.24 12.25 11.12
CA GLY A 394 -10.60 11.98 11.57
C GLY A 394 -10.74 11.78 13.08
N GLY A 395 -9.63 11.62 13.82
CA GLY A 395 -9.60 11.47 15.28
C GLY A 395 -9.90 10.07 15.78
N GLN A 396 -9.74 9.05 14.93
CA GLN A 396 -9.86 7.65 15.34
C GLN A 396 -8.52 7.05 15.78
N MET A 397 -7.42 7.74 15.47
CA MET A 397 -6.08 7.35 15.89
C MET A 397 -5.27 8.55 16.42
N PRO A 398 -4.45 8.32 17.47
CA PRO A 398 -4.42 7.10 18.30
C PRO A 398 -5.66 6.98 19.21
N LEU A 399 -6.01 5.76 19.59
CA LEU A 399 -7.13 5.51 20.50
C LEU A 399 -6.84 6.12 21.89
N GLY A 400 -7.85 6.72 22.51
CA GLY A 400 -7.75 7.28 23.87
C GLY A 400 -7.19 8.70 23.95
N HIS A 401 -6.77 9.31 22.83
CA HIS A 401 -6.33 10.70 22.80
C HIS A 401 -7.39 11.61 22.20
N GLN A 402 -7.71 12.69 22.93
CA GLN A 402 -8.63 13.74 22.45
C GLN A 402 -7.83 14.92 21.91
N LEU A 403 -7.45 14.84 20.63
CA LEU A 403 -6.73 15.91 19.93
C LEU A 403 -7.71 16.86 19.22
N LYS A 404 -7.39 18.16 19.20
CA LYS A 404 -8.03 19.16 18.34
C LYS A 404 -7.74 18.87 16.87
N VAL A 405 -8.55 19.39 15.96
CA VAL A 405 -8.36 19.21 14.51
C VAL A 405 -6.97 19.64 14.04
N SER A 406 -6.45 20.77 14.54
CA SER A 406 -5.10 21.24 14.23
C SER A 406 -4.02 20.26 14.73
N GLU A 407 -4.16 19.75 15.95
CA GLU A 407 -3.23 18.78 16.55
C GLU A 407 -3.25 17.43 15.82
N ARG A 408 -4.41 16.99 15.30
CA ARG A 408 -4.49 15.76 14.49
C ARG A 408 -3.75 15.91 13.15
N ARG A 409 -3.88 17.06 12.50
CA ARG A 409 -3.13 17.37 11.27
C ARG A 409 -1.63 17.44 11.55
N GLU A 410 -1.25 18.05 12.67
CA GLU A 410 0.14 18.09 13.11
C GLU A 410 0.68 16.69 13.39
N LEU A 411 -0.04 15.87 14.15
CA LEU A 411 0.30 14.47 14.41
C LEU A 411 0.55 13.71 13.11
N TYR A 412 -0.39 13.78 12.17
CA TYR A 412 -0.23 13.13 10.86
C TYR A 412 1.05 13.59 10.16
N ASN A 413 1.28 14.91 10.06
CA ASN A 413 2.49 15.45 9.42
C ASN A 413 3.78 14.97 10.11
N LYS A 414 3.80 14.91 11.45
CA LYS A 414 4.95 14.45 12.25
C LYS A 414 5.21 12.96 12.05
N LEU A 415 4.18 12.12 11.96
CA LEU A 415 4.30 10.68 11.64
C LEU A 415 4.98 10.49 10.27
N ILE A 416 4.52 11.20 9.24
CA ILE A 416 5.09 11.09 7.89
C ILE A 416 6.51 11.67 7.83
N GLN A 417 6.77 12.78 8.53
CA GLN A 417 8.10 13.38 8.61
C GLN A 417 9.10 12.47 9.34
N GLU A 418 8.71 11.84 10.45
CA GLU A 418 9.54 10.90 11.19
C GLU A 418 9.86 9.65 10.35
N TYR A 419 8.87 9.14 9.62
CA TYR A 419 9.03 7.92 8.85
C TYR A 419 9.95 8.08 7.63
N PHE A 420 9.75 9.14 6.85
CA PHE A 420 10.40 9.36 5.56
C PHE A 420 11.57 10.36 5.58
N ALA A 421 12.08 10.77 6.75
CA ALA A 421 13.21 11.69 6.78
C ALA A 421 14.47 11.12 6.11
N THR A 422 15.09 11.91 5.23
CA THR A 422 16.30 11.54 4.49
C THR A 422 17.56 12.21 5.01
N ASP A 423 17.44 13.00 6.09
CA ASP A 423 18.58 13.68 6.70
C ASP A 423 19.71 12.69 7.08
N LYS A 424 20.96 13.13 6.97
CA LYS A 424 22.12 12.28 7.27
C LYS A 424 22.36 12.16 8.77
N ALA A 425 22.14 13.22 9.52
CA ALA A 425 22.37 13.24 10.97
C ALA A 425 21.24 12.55 11.72
N ASN A 426 19.99 12.74 11.27
CA ASN A 426 18.77 12.22 11.86
C ASN A 426 17.92 11.52 10.79
N PRO A 427 18.35 10.37 10.25
CA PRO A 427 17.57 9.60 9.27
C PRO A 427 16.22 9.16 9.86
N GLY A 428 15.19 9.14 9.01
CA GLY A 428 13.85 8.69 9.39
C GLY A 428 13.79 7.18 9.60
N ILE A 429 12.67 6.69 10.13
CA ILE A 429 12.48 5.27 10.50
C ILE A 429 12.85 4.33 9.33
N LEU A 430 12.29 4.55 8.14
CA LEU A 430 12.52 3.68 6.99
C LEU A 430 13.99 3.69 6.55
N LYS A 431 14.62 4.86 6.48
CA LYS A 431 16.03 4.99 6.12
C LYS A 431 16.94 4.31 7.13
N SER A 432 16.70 4.56 8.42
CA SER A 432 17.50 3.97 9.51
C SER A 432 17.38 2.45 9.52
N TRP A 433 16.18 1.92 9.26
CA TRP A 433 15.95 0.47 9.18
C TRP A 433 16.67 -0.16 7.98
N LEU A 434 16.53 0.41 6.79
CA LEU A 434 17.19 -0.08 5.56
C LEU A 434 18.73 -0.04 5.66
N LEU A 435 19.28 0.82 6.51
CA LEU A 435 20.72 0.92 6.77
C LEU A 435 21.18 0.09 7.99
N SER A 436 20.30 -0.73 8.57
CA SER A 436 20.56 -1.53 9.78
C SER A 436 21.03 -0.69 10.99
N LYS A 437 20.55 0.55 11.11
CA LYS A 437 20.90 1.47 12.21
C LYS A 437 19.88 1.50 13.36
N LEU A 438 18.79 0.73 13.26
CA LEU A 438 17.73 0.62 14.26
C LEU A 438 17.90 -0.58 15.20
N GLN A 439 19.14 -1.03 15.44
CA GLN A 439 19.43 -2.10 16.41
C GLN A 439 19.60 -1.55 17.81
#